data_AF-A0AAD5SIG5-F1
#
_entry.id   AF-A0AAD5SIG5-F1
#
_cell.length_a   1.000
_cell.length_b   1.000
_cell.length_c   1.000
_cell.angle_alpha   90.00
_cell.angle_beta   90.00
_cell.angle_gamma   90.00
#
_symmetry.space_group_name_H-M   'P 1'
#
loop_
_entity.id
_entity.type
_entity.pdbx_description
1 polymer ?
#
loop_
_entity_poly.entity_id
_entity_poly.type
_entity_poly.pdbx_seq_one_letter_code
_entity_poly.pdbx_strand_id
1 'polypeptide(L)'
;MRNYMYSYEFYIDKSLWQAQIHKYEGPETYYRHGKSTDLVLSDSGWHCSFCFRYLADFVFKAKAYSHTDRLQGSEKELLDPSRIQKVICEGSDFFGMLPEAYSWKEFVAKVGNLPKDGSAVGLPKYLVENADRFRFLLPGGCVRES
;
A
#
# COMPACT_ATOMS: atom_id res chain seq x y z
N MET A 1 -1.56 -13.28 -1.83
CA MET A 1 -1.45 -12.12 -0.91
C MET A 1 -2.59 -11.13 -1.16
N ARG A 2 -3.08 -10.43 -0.13
CA ARG A 2 -4.09 -9.34 -0.26
C ARG A 2 -3.38 -7.98 -0.26
N ASN A 3 -3.77 -7.06 -1.14
CA ASN A 3 -3.14 -5.74 -1.26
C ASN A 3 -4.02 -4.63 -0.71
N TYR A 4 -3.35 -3.70 -0.03
CA TYR A 4 -3.97 -2.55 0.62
C TYR A 4 -3.19 -1.27 0.32
N MET A 5 -3.87 -0.14 0.41
CA MET A 5 -3.27 1.19 0.32
C MET A 5 -3.49 1.94 1.62
N TYR A 6 -2.50 2.66 2.14
CA TYR A 6 -2.58 3.54 3.32
C TYR A 6 -2.89 2.89 4.68
N SER A 7 -3.78 1.91 4.74
CA SER A 7 -4.20 1.12 5.90
C SER A 7 -4.95 -0.13 5.43
N TYR A 8 -5.33 -1.02 6.34
CA TYR A 8 -6.18 -2.17 6.02
C TYR A 8 -7.65 -1.80 5.71
N GLU A 9 -8.00 -0.50 5.76
CA GLU A 9 -9.31 0.03 5.35
C GLU A 9 -9.48 0.06 3.83
N PHE A 10 -8.39 0.25 3.07
CA PHE A 10 -8.46 0.42 1.62
C PHE A 10 -7.90 -0.79 0.89
N TYR A 11 -8.75 -1.79 0.71
CA TYR A 11 -8.44 -2.97 -0.09
C TYR A 11 -8.34 -2.58 -1.58
N ILE A 12 -7.27 -3.02 -2.24
CA ILE A 12 -7.06 -2.80 -3.68
C ILE A 12 -7.52 -4.03 -4.44
N ASP A 13 -6.82 -5.14 -4.25
CA ASP A 13 -7.04 -6.39 -4.96
C ASP A 13 -6.31 -7.56 -4.28
N LYS A 14 -6.42 -8.73 -4.90
CA LYS A 14 -5.47 -9.83 -4.71
C LYS A 14 -4.57 -9.87 -5.94
N SER A 15 -3.34 -9.36 -5.83
CA SER A 15 -2.46 -9.26 -6.99
C SER A 15 -1.81 -10.59 -7.35
N LEU A 16 -1.31 -10.61 -8.58
CA LEU A 16 -0.38 -11.60 -9.11
C LEU A 16 1.04 -11.46 -8.53
N TRP A 17 1.36 -10.33 -7.89
CA TRP A 17 2.69 -10.10 -7.33
C TRP A 17 2.79 -10.81 -5.98
N GLN A 18 3.53 -11.93 -5.96
CA GLN A 18 3.76 -12.70 -4.74
C GLN A 18 5.17 -12.43 -4.23
N ALA A 19 5.27 -12.12 -2.94
CA ALA A 19 6.55 -12.12 -2.27
C ALA A 19 7.16 -13.53 -2.30
N GLN A 20 8.47 -13.59 -2.39
CA GLN A 20 9.20 -14.85 -2.36
C GLN A 20 9.64 -15.14 -0.93
N ILE A 21 9.50 -16.40 -0.52
CA ILE A 21 10.02 -16.89 0.76
C ILE A 21 11.14 -17.87 0.43
N HIS A 22 12.32 -17.60 0.98
CA HIS A 22 13.50 -18.45 0.81
C HIS A 22 13.97 -18.91 2.16
N LYS A 23 14.32 -20.19 2.27
CA LYS A 23 15.09 -20.67 3.40
C LYS A 23 16.53 -20.22 3.18
N TYR A 24 17.11 -19.52 4.17
CA TYR A 24 18.48 -19.07 4.07
C TYR A 24 19.45 -20.24 4.15
N GLU A 25 20.21 -20.45 3.09
CA GLU A 25 21.23 -21.49 2.92
C GLU A 25 22.56 -20.85 2.51
N GLY A 26 23.10 -20.02 3.41
CA GLY A 26 24.47 -19.49 3.32
C GLY A 26 24.78 -18.81 1.95
N PRO A 27 25.92 -19.14 1.31
CA PRO A 27 26.35 -18.53 0.05
C PRO A 27 25.39 -18.72 -1.14
N GLU A 28 24.53 -19.74 -1.10
CA GLU A 28 23.60 -20.07 -2.19
C GLU A 28 22.36 -19.16 -2.19
N THR A 29 22.07 -18.49 -1.06
CA THR A 29 20.94 -17.57 -0.97
C THR A 29 21.34 -16.18 -1.45
N TYR A 30 20.76 -15.75 -2.56
CA TYR A 30 20.95 -14.41 -3.11
C TYR A 30 19.61 -13.73 -3.39
N TYR A 31 19.62 -12.40 -3.39
CA TYR A 31 18.45 -11.62 -3.76
C TYR A 31 18.21 -11.67 -5.27
N ARG A 32 16.98 -11.98 -5.68
CA ARG A 32 16.54 -11.94 -7.07
C ARG A 32 15.19 -11.26 -7.19
N HIS A 33 15.05 -10.39 -8.19
CA HIS A 33 13.78 -9.83 -8.61
C HIS A 33 13.24 -10.62 -9.81
N GLY A 34 12.21 -11.43 -9.61
CA GLY A 34 11.65 -12.28 -10.68
C GLY A 34 10.69 -13.34 -10.16
N LYS A 35 10.42 -14.38 -10.94
CA LYS A 35 9.71 -15.57 -10.48
C LYS A 35 10.72 -16.62 -10.01
N SER A 36 10.52 -17.16 -8.81
CA SER A 36 11.41 -18.20 -8.23
C SER A 36 10.81 -19.60 -8.25
N THR A 37 9.48 -19.74 -8.34
CA THR A 37 8.79 -21.04 -8.39
C THR A 37 7.40 -20.88 -9.03
N ASP A 38 6.80 -22.01 -9.44
CA ASP A 38 5.39 -22.13 -9.86
C ASP A 38 4.44 -22.38 -8.68
N LEU A 39 4.98 -22.68 -7.49
CA LEU A 39 4.19 -22.93 -6.29
C LEU A 39 3.79 -21.61 -5.62
N VAL A 40 2.51 -21.49 -5.28
CA VAL A 40 1.96 -20.32 -4.58
C VAL A 40 1.30 -20.77 -3.28
N LEU A 41 1.71 -20.16 -2.17
CA LEU A 41 1.00 -20.30 -0.91
C LEU A 41 -0.27 -19.42 -0.94
N SER A 42 -1.43 -20.06 -0.89
CA SER A 42 -2.72 -19.35 -0.81
C SER A 42 -2.85 -18.61 0.52
N ASP A 43 -3.43 -17.41 0.49
CA ASP A 43 -3.65 -16.55 1.68
C ASP A 43 -2.36 -16.31 2.52
N SER A 44 -1.21 -16.25 1.83
CA SER A 44 0.13 -16.09 2.40
C SER A 44 0.46 -14.71 2.98
N GLY A 45 -0.56 -13.90 3.30
CA GLY A 45 -0.41 -12.63 4.00
C GLY A 45 -0.91 -11.40 3.24
N TRP A 46 -0.39 -10.24 3.64
CA TRP A 46 -0.84 -8.92 3.23
C TRP A 46 0.34 -8.08 2.71
N HIS A 47 0.08 -7.27 1.70
CA HIS A 47 0.97 -6.21 1.27
C HIS A 47 0.23 -4.87 1.38
N CYS A 48 0.92 -3.87 1.92
CA CYS A 48 0.33 -2.57 2.22
C CYS A 48 1.25 -1.48 1.68
N SER A 49 0.79 -0.75 0.67
CA SER A 49 1.51 0.35 0.06
C SER A 49 1.22 1.66 0.80
N PHE A 50 2.27 2.43 1.11
CA PHE A 50 2.16 3.73 1.80
C PHE A 50 1.45 3.63 3.17
N CYS A 51 1.63 2.52 3.88
CA CYS A 51 0.99 2.29 5.17
C CYS A 51 1.90 2.73 6.33
N PHE A 52 2.20 4.03 6.37
CA PHE A 52 3.10 4.61 7.37
C PHE A 52 2.34 5.31 8.50
N ARG A 53 3.04 5.50 9.62
CA ARG A 53 2.53 6.25 10.78
C ARG A 53 2.69 7.75 10.61
N TYR A 54 3.83 8.19 10.08
CA TYR A 54 4.20 9.60 9.96
C TYR A 54 4.00 10.12 8.54
N LEU A 55 3.51 11.35 8.39
CA LEU A 55 3.40 12.02 7.09
C LEU A 55 4.77 12.17 6.40
N ALA A 56 5.84 12.37 7.19
CA ALA A 56 7.21 12.44 6.70
C ALA A 56 7.64 11.17 5.92
N ASP A 57 7.15 9.98 6.29
CA ASP A 57 7.47 8.73 5.59
C ASP A 57 6.82 8.67 4.20
N PHE A 58 5.65 9.29 4.03
CA PHE A 58 4.99 9.42 2.73
C PHE A 58 5.81 10.34 1.82
N VAL A 59 6.24 11.48 2.35
CA VAL A 59 7.11 12.43 1.63
C VAL A 59 8.43 11.75 1.26
N PHE A 60 9.07 11.05 2.20
CA PHE A 60 10.29 10.32 1.95
C PHE A 60 10.12 9.28 0.85
N LYS A 61 9.07 8.44 0.93
CA LYS A 61 8.78 7.43 -0.09
C LYS A 61 8.52 8.06 -1.47
N ALA A 62 7.79 9.17 -1.53
CA ALA A 62 7.49 9.86 -2.78
C ALA A 62 8.75 10.44 -3.43
N LYS A 63 9.69 10.95 -2.62
CA LYS A 63 10.98 11.48 -3.08
C LYS A 63 11.99 10.40 -3.43
N ALA A 64 11.81 9.17 -2.95
CA ALA A 64 12.71 8.06 -3.24
C ALA A 64 12.74 7.68 -4.73
N TYR A 65 13.90 7.20 -5.18
CA TYR A 65 14.30 7.04 -6.58
C TYR A 65 13.24 6.46 -7.52
N SER A 66 12.44 5.47 -7.08
CA SER A 66 11.43 4.81 -7.91
C SER A 66 10.14 5.63 -8.16
N HIS A 67 10.00 6.79 -7.50
CA HIS A 67 8.77 7.60 -7.54
C HIS A 67 9.03 9.08 -7.79
N THR A 68 10.30 9.52 -7.80
CA THR A 68 10.66 10.94 -7.96
C THR A 68 10.20 11.52 -9.29
N ASP A 69 10.11 10.68 -10.33
CA ASP A 69 9.59 11.02 -11.65
C ASP A 69 8.15 11.54 -11.62
N ARG A 70 7.34 11.03 -10.67
CA ARG A 70 5.92 11.39 -10.50
C ARG A 70 5.70 12.75 -9.83
N LEU A 71 6.76 13.38 -9.34
CA LEU A 71 6.71 14.68 -8.66
C LEU A 71 7.03 15.87 -9.59
N GLN A 72 7.43 15.60 -10.84
CA GLN A 72 7.86 16.66 -11.76
C GLN A 72 6.73 17.68 -12.01
N GLY A 73 6.99 18.94 -11.67
CA GLY A 73 6.07 20.06 -11.87
C GLY A 73 4.95 20.20 -10.83
N SER A 74 4.79 19.24 -9.91
CA SER A 74 3.70 19.22 -8.93
C SER A 74 4.15 18.91 -7.49
N GLU A 75 5.47 18.79 -7.25
CA GLU A 75 6.04 18.42 -5.94
C GLU A 75 5.45 19.23 -4.77
N LYS A 76 5.38 20.56 -4.90
CA LYS A 76 4.88 21.43 -3.83
C LYS A 76 3.42 21.14 -3.46
N GLU A 77 2.59 20.85 -4.46
CA GLU A 77 1.19 20.51 -4.24
C GLU A 77 1.06 19.09 -3.70
N LEU A 78 1.69 18.11 -4.37
CA LEU A 78 1.58 16.69 -4.03
C LEU A 78 2.10 16.38 -2.62
N LEU A 79 3.15 17.08 -2.20
CA LEU A 79 3.82 16.86 -0.91
C LEU A 79 3.34 17.81 0.21
N ASP A 80 2.30 18.60 -0.02
CA ASP A 80 1.65 19.36 1.05
C ASP A 80 1.09 18.40 2.12
N PRO A 81 1.46 18.55 3.41
CA PRO A 81 1.02 17.64 4.47
C PRO A 81 -0.51 17.55 4.60
N SER A 82 -1.22 18.66 4.39
CA SER A 82 -2.69 18.70 4.48
C SER A 82 -3.31 17.92 3.33
N ARG A 83 -2.75 18.06 2.12
CA ARG A 83 -3.14 17.26 0.95
C ARG A 83 -2.86 15.77 1.19
N ILE A 84 -1.65 15.40 1.64
CA ILE A 84 -1.29 14.00 1.91
C ILE A 84 -2.29 13.40 2.89
N GLN A 85 -2.56 14.09 4.00
CA GLN A 85 -3.52 13.64 5.01
C GLN A 85 -4.93 13.45 4.42
N LYS A 86 -5.38 14.39 3.59
CA LYS A 86 -6.67 14.31 2.90
C LYS A 86 -6.74 13.09 1.99
N VAL A 87 -5.73 12.88 1.15
CA VAL A 87 -5.66 11.75 0.21
C VAL A 87 -5.69 10.41 0.93
N ILE A 88 -4.95 10.27 2.03
CA ILE A 88 -4.95 9.08 2.88
C ILE A 88 -6.36 8.79 3.42
N CYS A 89 -7.04 9.82 3.95
CA CYS A 89 -8.37 9.65 4.53
C CYS A 89 -9.48 9.43 3.50
N GLU A 90 -9.29 9.91 2.27
CA GLU A 90 -10.23 9.74 1.17
C GLU A 90 -10.02 8.41 0.44
N GLY A 91 -8.82 7.83 0.49
CA GLY A 91 -8.45 6.67 -0.32
C GLY A 91 -8.23 7.01 -1.79
N SER A 92 -7.91 8.27 -2.11
CA SER A 92 -7.63 8.72 -3.48
C SER A 92 -6.19 8.42 -3.90
N ASP A 93 -5.87 8.54 -5.20
CA ASP A 93 -4.50 8.28 -5.67
C ASP A 93 -3.50 9.32 -5.13
N PHE A 94 -2.37 8.84 -4.58
CA PHE A 94 -1.35 9.70 -3.97
C PHE A 94 -0.81 10.76 -4.93
N PHE A 95 -0.62 10.42 -6.19
CA PHE A 95 -0.05 11.28 -7.22
C PHE A 95 -1.11 11.95 -8.11
N GLY A 96 -2.40 11.69 -7.87
CA GLY A 96 -3.50 12.18 -8.71
C GLY A 96 -3.52 11.57 -10.11
N MET A 97 -2.95 10.38 -10.29
CA MET A 97 -2.87 9.69 -11.57
C MET A 97 -4.12 8.85 -11.87
N LEU A 98 -4.35 8.59 -13.15
CA LEU A 98 -5.36 7.60 -13.58
C LEU A 98 -4.88 6.17 -13.27
N PRO A 99 -5.80 5.23 -13.01
CA PRO A 99 -5.43 3.86 -12.72
C PRO A 99 -4.80 3.17 -13.93
N GLU A 100 -3.81 2.31 -13.67
CA GLU A 100 -3.29 1.38 -14.68
C GLU A 100 -4.35 0.31 -14.97
N ALA A 101 -4.84 0.29 -16.21
CA ALA A 101 -5.89 -0.62 -16.66
C ALA A 101 -5.70 -0.98 -18.15
N TYR A 102 -5.95 -2.25 -18.48
CA TYR A 102 -5.80 -2.80 -19.83
C TYR A 102 -7.15 -3.06 -20.51
N SER A 103 -8.26 -2.70 -19.86
CA SER A 103 -9.61 -2.74 -20.44
C SER A 103 -10.51 -1.65 -19.85
N TRP A 104 -11.57 -1.26 -20.56
CA TRP A 104 -12.57 -0.30 -20.06
C TRP A 104 -13.25 -0.76 -18.78
N LYS A 105 -13.55 -2.07 -18.68
CA LYS A 105 -14.15 -2.65 -17.48
C LYS A 105 -13.23 -2.49 -16.27
N GLU A 106 -11.93 -2.73 -16.45
CA GLU A 106 -10.93 -2.56 -15.40
C GLU A 106 -10.72 -1.09 -15.03
N PHE A 107 -10.68 -0.21 -16.03
CA PHE A 107 -10.55 1.23 -15.81
C PHE A 107 -11.70 1.78 -14.98
N VAL A 108 -12.95 1.50 -15.38
CA VAL A 108 -14.15 1.96 -14.66
C VAL A 108 -14.24 1.35 -13.25
N ALA A 109 -13.74 0.12 -13.06
CA ALA A 109 -13.71 -0.49 -11.74
C ALA A 109 -12.65 0.11 -10.79
N LYS A 110 -11.57 0.69 -11.33
CA LYS A 110 -10.45 1.25 -10.56
C LYS A 110 -10.47 2.77 -10.44
N VAL A 111 -11.27 3.47 -11.25
CA VAL A 111 -11.32 4.94 -11.24
C VAL A 111 -12.06 5.45 -10.01
N GLY A 112 -11.56 6.54 -9.42
CA GLY A 112 -12.10 7.13 -8.20
C GLY A 112 -11.36 6.70 -6.95
N ASN A 113 -12.00 6.90 -5.80
CA ASN A 113 -11.40 6.59 -4.51
C ASN A 113 -11.59 5.11 -4.16
N LEU A 114 -10.60 4.53 -3.47
CA LEU A 114 -10.72 3.19 -2.92
C LEU A 114 -11.86 3.14 -1.90
N PRO A 115 -12.73 2.12 -1.98
CA PRO A 115 -13.80 1.95 -1.01
C PRO A 115 -13.21 1.61 0.37
N LYS A 116 -13.88 2.11 1.40
CA LYS A 116 -13.51 1.86 2.80
C LYS A 116 -14.14 0.56 3.27
N ASP A 117 -13.33 -0.32 3.85
CA ASP A 117 -13.76 -1.55 4.52
C ASP A 117 -13.54 -1.43 6.03
N GLY A 118 -14.60 -1.70 6.81
CA GLY A 118 -14.56 -1.73 8.27
C GLY A 118 -14.13 -3.08 8.87
N SER A 119 -13.85 -4.08 8.02
CA SER A 119 -13.56 -5.44 8.44
C SER A 119 -12.14 -5.61 8.97
N ALA A 120 -12.02 -6.24 10.14
CA ALA A 120 -10.76 -6.75 10.66
C ALA A 120 -10.54 -8.25 10.36
N VAL A 121 -11.42 -8.85 9.53
CA VAL A 121 -11.39 -10.30 9.27
C VAL A 121 -10.16 -10.69 8.47
N GLY A 122 -9.39 -11.62 9.04
CA GLY A 122 -8.17 -12.09 8.42
C GLY A 122 -7.09 -11.01 8.38
N LEU A 123 -7.00 -10.15 9.40
CA LEU A 123 -5.82 -9.34 9.71
C LEU A 123 -4.92 -10.07 10.73
N PRO A 124 -3.62 -9.72 10.84
CA PRO A 124 -2.75 -10.32 11.85
C PRO A 124 -3.31 -10.15 13.27
N LYS A 125 -3.38 -11.23 14.04
CA LYS A 125 -3.87 -11.20 15.42
C LYS A 125 -3.14 -10.15 16.28
N TYR A 126 -1.82 -10.07 16.15
CA TYR A 126 -0.99 -9.09 16.88
C TYR A 126 -1.37 -7.64 16.55
N LEU A 127 -1.75 -7.35 15.31
CA LEU A 127 -2.22 -6.03 14.91
C LEU A 127 -3.51 -5.66 15.67
N VAL A 128 -4.47 -6.59 15.70
CA VAL A 128 -5.78 -6.40 16.34
C VAL A 128 -5.64 -6.28 17.85
N GLU A 129 -4.80 -7.10 18.49
CA GLU A 129 -4.55 -7.03 19.94
C GLU A 129 -3.82 -5.76 20.37
N ASN A 130 -3.10 -5.10 19.45
CA ASN A 130 -2.34 -3.87 19.72
C ASN A 130 -2.93 -2.68 18.95
N ALA A 131 -4.27 -2.62 18.84
CA ALA A 131 -4.99 -1.65 18.03
C ALA A 131 -4.63 -0.20 18.35
N ASP A 132 -4.40 0.16 19.62
CA ASP A 132 -4.02 1.53 20.00
C ASP A 132 -2.68 1.95 19.36
N ARG A 133 -1.71 1.03 19.35
CA ARG A 133 -0.39 1.26 18.76
C ARG A 133 -0.44 1.29 17.23
N PHE A 134 -1.28 0.45 16.64
CA PHE A 134 -1.39 0.31 15.18
C PHE A 134 -2.64 0.95 14.60
N ARG A 135 -3.24 1.90 15.33
CA ARG A 135 -4.51 2.53 14.95
C ARG A 135 -4.47 3.07 13.53
N PHE A 136 -3.33 3.63 13.12
CA PHE A 136 -3.10 4.16 11.78
C PHE A 136 -3.31 3.15 10.64
N LEU A 137 -3.17 1.84 10.92
CA LEU A 137 -3.39 0.74 9.98
C LEU A 137 -4.81 0.19 10.01
N LEU A 138 -5.63 0.56 10.99
CA LEU A 138 -6.97 -0.01 11.19
C LEU A 138 -8.07 0.95 10.70
N PRO A 139 -9.27 0.42 10.41
CA PRO A 139 -10.40 1.23 9.98
C PRO A 139 -10.71 2.38 10.94
N GLY A 140 -10.95 3.57 10.39
CA GLY A 140 -11.20 4.82 11.13
C GLY A 140 -9.94 5.51 11.67
N GLY A 141 -8.76 4.92 11.48
CA GLY A 141 -7.47 5.48 11.91
C GLY A 141 -6.72 6.24 10.82
N CYS A 142 -7.39 7.01 9.95
CA CYS A 142 -6.71 7.61 8.79
C CYS A 142 -5.76 8.78 9.12
N VAL A 143 -5.90 9.41 10.30
CA VAL A 143 -5.03 10.51 10.73
C VAL A 143 -3.61 9.98 10.98
N ARG A 144 -2.62 10.72 10.52
CA ARG A 144 -1.19 10.42 10.62
C ARG A 144 -0.50 11.41 11.55
N GLU A 145 0.60 10.97 12.13
CA GLU A 145 1.46 11.81 12.95
C GLU A 145 2.29 12.74 12.04
N SER A 146 2.52 13.97 12.50
CA SER A 146 3.30 14.99 11.77
C SER A 146 4.79 14.75 11.86
#